data_AF-A0A4Y9N408-F1
#
_entry.id   AF-A0A4Y9N408-F1
#
_cell.length_a   1.000
_cell.length_b   1.000
_cell.length_c   1.000
_cell.angle_alpha   90.00
_cell.angle_beta   90.00
_cell.angle_gamma   90.00
#
_symmetry.space_group_name_H-M   'P 1'
#
loop_
_entity.id
_entity.type
_entity.pdbx_description
1 polymer ?
#
loop_
_entity_poly.entity_id
_entity_poly.type
_entity_poly.pdbx_seq_one_letter_code
_entity_poly.pdbx_strand_id
1 'polypeptide(L)'
;MVFVVLDRVAPPPAPATVVEPPVRGPWRALNSPATRVPSHGTHGLGQTHAIDLLLDPTDGSRPRFGSGPQWRAAAEYPAFGRPVHAPLTGTVVRAHDRRRDHRARSGWLSLAYLLLAEGFVRQVAGTRWMVGNHVVVEAPDGTCAVLAHLRRGSLRVRPGDRVTAGQQVAECGNSGNSSEPHLHVQLTDSARLAGSCGRPITVRGGAPDGSDGLPGDDELLGTDAPRVM
;
A
#
# COMPACT_ATOMS: atom_id res chain seq x y z
N MET A 1 -16.07 -17.80 -7.78
CA MET A 1 -16.14 -18.67 -6.58
C MET A 1 -14.78 -19.22 -6.15
N VAL A 2 -13.92 -19.67 -7.07
CA VAL A 2 -12.57 -20.22 -6.74
C VAL A 2 -11.65 -19.21 -6.03
N PHE A 3 -11.62 -17.94 -6.45
CA PHE A 3 -10.80 -16.91 -5.81
C PHE A 3 -11.17 -16.66 -4.34
N VAL A 4 -12.47 -16.69 -4.00
CA VAL A 4 -12.96 -16.47 -2.62
C VAL A 4 -12.52 -17.58 -1.65
N VAL A 5 -12.28 -18.80 -2.16
CA VAL A 5 -11.83 -19.94 -1.34
C VAL A 5 -10.33 -19.85 -1.06
N LEU A 6 -9.52 -19.44 -2.04
CA LEU A 6 -8.07 -19.28 -1.88
C LEU A 6 -7.70 -18.11 -0.96
N ASP A 7 -8.54 -17.07 -0.90
CA ASP A 7 -8.37 -15.92 -0.01
C ASP A 7 -8.33 -16.29 1.50
N ARG A 8 -8.77 -17.51 1.86
CA ARG A 8 -8.78 -18.03 3.23
C ARG A 8 -7.65 -19.02 3.55
N VAL A 9 -6.86 -19.43 2.55
CA VAL A 9 -5.75 -20.35 2.77
C VAL A 9 -4.52 -19.54 3.18
N ALA A 10 -4.00 -19.81 4.37
CA ALA A 10 -2.79 -19.16 4.84
C ALA A 10 -1.59 -19.53 3.94
N PRO A 11 -0.72 -18.56 3.60
CA PRO A 11 0.49 -18.86 2.84
C PRO A 11 1.47 -19.69 3.68
N PRO A 12 2.40 -20.43 3.04
CA PRO A 12 3.50 -21.07 3.75
C PRO A 12 4.29 -20.07 4.59
N PRO A 13 4.80 -20.47 5.77
CA PRO A 13 5.69 -19.62 6.55
C PRO A 13 6.91 -19.21 5.73
N ALA A 14 7.30 -17.94 5.85
CA ALA A 14 8.50 -17.39 5.22
C ALA A 14 9.18 -16.43 6.22
N PRO A 15 10.51 -16.28 6.16
CA PRO A 15 11.20 -15.26 6.95
C PRO A 15 10.75 -13.86 6.53
N ALA A 16 10.75 -12.93 7.48
CA ALA A 16 10.50 -11.53 7.20
C ALA A 16 11.64 -10.90 6.40
N THR A 17 11.29 -10.07 5.44
CA THR A 17 12.25 -9.29 4.65
C THR A 17 12.25 -7.84 5.15
N VAL A 18 13.42 -7.37 5.58
CA VAL A 18 13.63 -5.96 5.95
C VAL A 18 13.74 -5.14 4.67
N VAL A 19 12.92 -4.10 4.55
CA VAL A 19 12.92 -3.18 3.42
C VAL A 19 13.23 -1.75 3.84
N GLU A 20 13.67 -0.92 2.90
CA GLU A 20 13.79 0.51 3.13
C GLU A 20 12.40 1.18 3.21
N PRO A 21 12.26 2.28 3.97
CA PRO A 21 11.02 3.03 4.06
C PRO A 21 10.51 3.48 2.69
N PRO A 22 9.27 3.11 2.29
CA PRO A 22 8.72 3.50 1.00
C PRO A 22 8.24 4.97 0.99
N VAL A 23 8.18 5.61 2.17
CA VAL A 23 7.70 6.98 2.37
C VAL A 23 8.54 7.67 3.45
N ARG A 24 8.41 9.00 3.56
CA ARG A 24 9.12 9.85 4.54
C ARG A 24 8.14 10.80 5.21
N GLY A 25 8.33 11.09 6.49
CA GLY A 25 7.46 11.92 7.31
C GLY A 25 6.50 11.12 8.22
N PRO A 26 5.49 11.78 8.80
CA PRO A 26 4.60 11.20 9.81
C PRO A 26 3.51 10.33 9.17
N TRP A 27 3.87 9.14 8.68
CA TRP A 27 2.92 8.17 8.14
C TRP A 27 2.41 7.26 9.25
N ARG A 28 1.09 7.09 9.34
CA ARG A 28 0.40 6.20 10.27
C ARG A 28 -0.07 4.95 9.55
N ALA A 29 0.04 3.79 10.19
CA ALA A 29 -0.57 2.57 9.65
C ALA A 29 -2.09 2.58 9.84
N LEU A 30 -2.82 2.35 8.76
CA LEU A 30 -4.26 2.06 8.80
C LEU A 30 -4.51 0.57 9.05
N ASN A 31 -3.76 -0.26 8.33
CA ASN A 31 -3.79 -1.72 8.44
C ASN A 31 -2.35 -2.22 8.45
N SER A 32 -2.00 -3.01 9.45
CA SER A 32 -0.64 -3.51 9.64
C SER A 32 -0.62 -4.97 10.07
N PRO A 33 0.34 -5.77 9.56
CA PRO A 33 0.57 -7.13 10.05
C PRO A 33 1.12 -7.16 11.48
N ALA A 34 1.61 -6.04 12.03
CA ALA A 34 1.99 -5.95 13.44
C ALA A 34 0.77 -6.06 14.38
N THR A 35 -0.41 -5.65 13.92
CA THR A 35 -1.66 -5.77 14.69
C THR A 35 -2.42 -7.06 14.40
N ARG A 36 -2.46 -7.49 13.13
CA ARG A 36 -3.23 -8.67 12.72
C ARG A 36 -2.69 -9.30 11.45
N VAL A 37 -2.70 -10.63 11.38
CA VAL A 37 -2.41 -11.37 10.14
C VAL A 37 -3.60 -12.29 9.82
N PRO A 38 -4.20 -12.22 8.62
CA PRO A 38 -3.92 -11.27 7.55
C PRO A 38 -4.34 -9.83 7.91
N SER A 39 -3.50 -8.85 7.57
CA SER A 39 -3.70 -7.45 7.97
C SER A 39 -4.98 -6.82 7.42
N HIS A 40 -5.36 -7.22 6.20
CA HIS A 40 -6.56 -6.76 5.50
C HIS A 40 -7.73 -7.75 5.58
N GLY A 41 -7.66 -8.75 6.47
CA GLY A 41 -8.69 -9.78 6.61
C GLY A 41 -8.76 -10.79 5.46
N THR A 42 -7.78 -10.78 4.54
CA THR A 42 -7.70 -11.69 3.39
C THR A 42 -6.25 -12.02 3.04
N HIS A 43 -6.01 -13.24 2.57
CA HIS A 43 -4.75 -13.63 1.91
C HIS A 43 -4.75 -13.31 0.42
N GLY A 44 -5.92 -12.94 -0.12
CA GLY A 44 -6.14 -12.64 -1.52
C GLY A 44 -5.23 -11.56 -2.06
N LEU A 45 -4.80 -11.75 -3.31
CA LEU A 45 -3.84 -10.88 -4.00
C LEU A 45 -2.47 -10.76 -3.29
N GLY A 46 -2.13 -11.73 -2.42
CA GLY A 46 -0.88 -11.73 -1.66
C GLY A 46 -0.85 -10.72 -0.51
N GLN A 47 -1.99 -10.21 -0.06
CA GLN A 47 -2.06 -9.10 0.91
C GLN A 47 -1.91 -9.55 2.38
N THR A 48 -1.55 -10.80 2.65
CA THR A 48 -1.45 -11.38 4.01
C THR A 48 -0.70 -10.48 4.99
N HIS A 49 0.44 -9.93 4.55
CA HIS A 49 1.31 -9.07 5.35
C HIS A 49 1.40 -7.65 4.79
N ALA A 50 0.39 -7.21 4.03
CA ALA A 50 0.38 -5.87 3.46
C ALA A 50 0.24 -4.81 4.55
N ILE A 51 0.73 -3.60 4.30
CA ILE A 51 0.55 -2.43 5.14
C ILE A 51 -0.02 -1.27 4.34
N ASP A 52 -1.03 -0.61 4.92
CA ASP A 52 -1.60 0.64 4.41
C ASP A 52 -1.08 1.81 5.23
N LEU A 53 -0.43 2.77 4.57
CA LEU A 53 0.19 3.94 5.19
C LEU A 53 -0.54 5.22 4.79
N LEU A 54 -1.01 5.95 5.79
CA LEU A 54 -1.68 7.23 5.67
C LEU A 54 -0.75 8.35 6.13
N LEU A 55 -0.61 9.43 5.36
CA LEU A 55 0.10 10.60 5.86
C LEU A 55 -0.81 11.33 6.87
N ASP A 56 -0.36 11.43 8.12
CA ASP A 56 -1.13 11.99 9.24
C ASP A 56 -0.31 13.04 10.00
N PRO A 57 -0.14 14.25 9.43
CA PRO A 57 0.66 15.29 10.05
C PRO A 57 0.00 15.81 11.34
N THR A 58 0.82 16.22 12.31
CA THR A 58 0.36 16.70 13.63
C THR A 58 -0.37 18.03 13.60
N ASP A 59 -0.30 18.76 12.48
CA ASP A 59 -1.01 20.02 12.25
C ASP A 59 -2.51 19.84 11.99
N GLY A 60 -3.00 18.60 11.90
CA GLY A 60 -4.41 18.30 11.66
C GLY A 60 -4.87 18.56 10.23
N SER A 61 -3.94 18.68 9.28
CA SER A 61 -4.23 18.93 7.86
C SER A 61 -4.98 17.79 7.17
N ARG A 62 -4.91 16.56 7.69
CA ARG A 62 -5.68 15.42 7.17
C ARG A 62 -7.17 15.58 7.51
N PRO A 63 -8.09 15.60 6.52
CA PRO A 63 -9.51 15.66 6.79
C PRO A 63 -9.99 14.50 7.68
N ARG A 64 -10.77 14.80 8.72
CA ARG A 64 -11.37 13.76 9.59
C ARG A 64 -12.49 13.03 8.85
N PHE A 65 -12.54 11.71 8.96
CA PHE A 65 -13.65 10.92 8.43
C PHE A 65 -14.99 11.37 9.04
N GLY A 66 -16.04 11.42 8.24
CA GLY A 66 -17.36 11.93 8.62
C GLY A 66 -17.44 13.47 8.67
N SER A 67 -16.32 14.18 8.52
CA SER A 67 -16.33 15.65 8.45
C SER A 67 -16.51 16.13 7.00
N GLY A 68 -17.53 16.97 6.79
CA GLY A 68 -17.77 17.60 5.48
C GLY A 68 -18.39 16.65 4.45
N PRO A 69 -18.04 16.79 3.15
CA PRO A 69 -18.69 16.03 2.08
C PRO A 69 -18.42 14.52 2.15
N GLN A 70 -19.41 13.72 1.75
CA GLN A 70 -19.28 12.27 1.62
C GLN A 70 -18.17 11.88 0.61
N TRP A 71 -18.03 12.62 -0.49
CA TRP A 71 -16.98 12.41 -1.48
C TRP A 71 -16.07 13.64 -1.63
N ARG A 72 -14.87 13.59 -1.06
CA ARG A 72 -13.85 14.66 -1.15
C ARG A 72 -12.91 14.47 -2.33
N ALA A 73 -12.34 15.55 -2.85
CA ALA A 73 -11.26 15.45 -3.82
C ALA A 73 -10.03 14.79 -3.17
N ALA A 74 -9.34 13.91 -3.90
CA ALA A 74 -8.14 13.26 -3.38
C ALA A 74 -7.05 14.28 -2.97
N ALA A 75 -6.94 15.38 -3.72
CA ALA A 75 -5.99 16.46 -3.43
C ALA A 75 -6.27 17.22 -2.13
N GLU A 76 -7.41 17.00 -1.46
CA GLU A 76 -7.68 17.54 -0.11
C GLU A 76 -6.93 16.78 0.99
N TYR A 77 -6.39 15.59 0.69
CA TYR A 77 -5.63 14.79 1.64
C TYR A 77 -4.13 14.99 1.45
N PRO A 78 -3.35 15.15 2.54
CA PRO A 78 -1.93 15.48 2.46
C PRO A 78 -1.09 14.37 1.81
N ALA A 79 -1.55 13.11 1.86
CA ALA A 79 -0.87 11.99 1.24
C ALA A 79 -0.85 12.07 -0.30
N PHE A 80 -1.85 12.69 -0.93
CA PHE A 80 -1.96 12.74 -2.39
C PHE A 80 -0.82 13.54 -3.01
N GLY A 81 -0.10 12.93 -3.96
CA GLY A 81 1.07 13.53 -4.61
C GLY A 81 2.38 13.40 -3.83
N ARG A 82 2.39 12.73 -2.65
CA ARG A 82 3.63 12.54 -1.88
C ARG A 82 4.56 11.52 -2.54
N PRO A 83 5.89 11.75 -2.52
CA PRO A 83 6.87 10.80 -3.08
C PRO A 83 6.77 9.40 -2.48
N VAL A 84 6.80 8.39 -3.37
CA VAL A 84 6.87 6.97 -3.01
C VAL A 84 8.17 6.38 -3.55
N HIS A 85 8.87 5.62 -2.71
CA HIS A 85 10.19 5.07 -2.97
C HIS A 85 10.15 3.56 -3.05
N ALA A 86 11.07 2.99 -3.83
CA ALA A 86 11.26 1.55 -3.93
C ALA A 86 11.70 0.99 -2.56
N PRO A 87 10.97 0.01 -1.98
CA PRO A 87 11.34 -0.57 -0.69
C PRO A 87 12.55 -1.50 -0.79
N LEU A 88 12.81 -2.08 -1.97
CA LEU A 88 13.94 -2.97 -2.22
C LEU A 88 14.63 -2.66 -3.56
N THR A 89 15.87 -3.11 -3.69
CA THR A 89 16.65 -3.06 -4.93
C THR A 89 16.21 -4.21 -5.84
N GLY A 90 15.93 -3.92 -7.11
CA GLY A 90 15.47 -4.94 -8.03
C GLY A 90 15.13 -4.41 -9.43
N THR A 91 14.37 -5.21 -10.17
CA THR A 91 13.89 -4.86 -11.51
C THR A 91 12.40 -4.58 -11.46
N VAL A 92 11.94 -3.51 -12.11
CA VAL A 92 10.51 -3.25 -12.30
C VAL A 92 9.97 -4.27 -13.28
N VAL A 93 9.09 -5.15 -12.82
CA VAL A 93 8.52 -6.23 -13.64
C VAL A 93 7.07 -5.97 -14.05
N ARG A 94 6.37 -5.09 -13.31
CA ARG A 94 5.06 -4.56 -13.70
C ARG A 94 4.94 -3.10 -13.34
N ALA A 95 4.26 -2.35 -14.20
CA ALA A 95 3.90 -0.97 -13.96
C ALA A 95 2.56 -0.68 -14.63
N HIS A 96 1.67 0.03 -13.95
CA HIS A 96 0.40 0.48 -14.52
C HIS A 96 0.10 1.90 -14.03
N ASP A 97 -0.19 2.81 -14.97
CA ASP A 97 -0.32 4.24 -14.65
C ASP A 97 -1.53 4.93 -15.31
N ARG A 98 -2.54 4.16 -15.72
CA ARG A 98 -3.69 4.69 -16.48
C ARG A 98 -5.00 4.76 -15.71
N ARG A 99 -5.05 4.28 -14.46
CA ARG A 99 -6.27 4.36 -13.63
C ARG A 99 -6.45 5.77 -13.11
N ARG A 100 -7.66 6.29 -13.26
CA ARG A 100 -8.05 7.58 -12.70
C ARG A 100 -8.08 7.50 -11.17
N ASP A 101 -7.48 8.49 -10.51
CA ASP A 101 -7.70 8.75 -9.10
C ASP A 101 -9.15 9.18 -8.86
N HIS A 102 -9.86 8.49 -8.00
CA HIS A 102 -11.24 8.82 -7.65
C HIS A 102 -11.28 9.71 -6.40
N ARG A 103 -12.48 10.23 -6.10
CA ARG A 103 -12.73 10.96 -4.85
C ARG A 103 -12.49 10.05 -3.64
N ALA A 104 -12.09 10.61 -2.52
CA ALA A 104 -12.08 9.87 -1.26
C ALA A 104 -13.52 9.59 -0.80
N ARG A 105 -13.71 8.50 -0.07
CA ARG A 105 -14.95 8.10 0.60
C ARG A 105 -14.83 8.56 2.05
N SER A 106 -15.12 9.83 2.27
CA SER A 106 -14.83 10.55 3.51
C SER A 106 -16.00 10.55 4.49
N GLY A 107 -17.06 9.79 4.22
CA GLY A 107 -18.19 9.62 5.13
C GLY A 107 -18.90 8.28 4.97
N TRP A 108 -19.74 7.94 5.95
CA TRP A 108 -20.37 6.61 6.04
C TRP A 108 -21.16 6.18 4.80
N LEU A 109 -21.87 7.10 4.14
CA LEU A 109 -22.62 6.77 2.92
C LEU A 109 -21.68 6.40 1.77
N SER A 110 -20.62 7.19 1.59
CA SER A 110 -19.62 6.92 0.55
C SER A 110 -18.81 5.64 0.83
N LEU A 111 -18.53 5.34 2.10
CA LEU A 111 -17.84 4.12 2.52
C LEU A 111 -18.75 2.90 2.31
N ALA A 112 -20.02 2.97 2.70
CA ALA A 112 -20.99 1.91 2.42
C ALA A 112 -21.12 1.63 0.92
N TYR A 113 -21.15 2.67 0.08
CA TYR A 113 -21.12 2.52 -1.37
C TYR A 113 -19.88 1.77 -1.87
N LEU A 114 -18.69 2.11 -1.34
CA LEU A 114 -17.45 1.42 -1.67
C LEU A 114 -17.53 -0.07 -1.30
N LEU A 115 -17.95 -0.38 -0.07
CA LEU A 115 -17.95 -1.74 0.46
C LEU A 115 -19.02 -2.64 -0.18
N LEU A 116 -20.22 -2.10 -0.44
CA LEU A 116 -21.38 -2.90 -0.82
C LEU A 116 -21.58 -3.02 -2.34
N ALA A 117 -21.05 -2.08 -3.12
CA ALA A 117 -21.27 -2.05 -4.57
C ALA A 117 -19.96 -1.95 -5.35
N GLU A 118 -19.21 -0.87 -5.14
CA GLU A 118 -18.06 -0.57 -6.00
C GLU A 118 -16.93 -1.60 -5.85
N GLY A 119 -16.62 -2.01 -4.61
CA GLY A 119 -15.58 -3.00 -4.31
C GLY A 119 -15.88 -4.35 -4.97
N PHE A 120 -17.14 -4.79 -4.94
CA PHE A 120 -17.57 -6.01 -5.63
C PHE A 120 -17.37 -5.89 -7.15
N VAL A 121 -17.81 -4.79 -7.76
CA VAL A 121 -17.63 -4.55 -9.20
C VAL A 121 -16.15 -4.57 -9.58
N ARG A 122 -15.29 -3.92 -8.78
CA ARG A 122 -13.84 -3.88 -9.00
C ARG A 122 -13.20 -5.26 -8.88
N GLN A 123 -13.64 -6.06 -7.91
CA GLN A 123 -13.17 -7.43 -7.72
C GLN A 123 -13.47 -8.29 -8.95
N VAL A 124 -14.71 -8.23 -9.46
CA VAL A 124 -15.12 -8.94 -10.68
C VAL A 124 -14.37 -8.43 -11.92
N ALA A 125 -14.12 -7.12 -12.01
CA ALA A 125 -13.40 -6.50 -13.12
C ALA A 125 -11.89 -6.87 -13.16
N GLY A 126 -11.36 -7.43 -12.07
CA GLY A 126 -10.03 -8.04 -11.98
C GLY A 126 -8.98 -7.21 -11.23
N THR A 127 -7.85 -7.85 -10.89
CA THR A 127 -6.77 -7.32 -10.02
C THR A 127 -6.36 -5.87 -10.31
N ARG A 128 -6.23 -5.48 -11.58
CA ARG A 128 -5.85 -4.11 -11.97
C ARG A 128 -6.86 -3.02 -11.56
N TRP A 129 -8.08 -3.37 -11.18
CA TRP A 129 -9.10 -2.45 -10.66
C TRP A 129 -9.12 -2.40 -9.14
N MET A 130 -8.61 -3.45 -8.49
CA MET A 130 -8.38 -3.49 -7.04
C MET A 130 -7.11 -2.70 -6.69
N VAL A 131 -6.00 -3.03 -7.33
CA VAL A 131 -4.67 -2.46 -7.01
C VAL A 131 -4.51 -1.02 -7.53
N GLY A 132 -5.22 -0.66 -8.61
CA GLY A 132 -5.09 0.66 -9.22
C GLY A 132 -3.79 0.84 -10.00
N ASN A 133 -3.24 2.06 -9.99
CA ASN A 133 -1.89 2.29 -10.50
C ASN A 133 -0.88 1.72 -9.52
N HIS A 134 0.14 1.06 -10.04
CA HIS A 134 1.08 0.32 -9.22
C HIS A 134 2.41 0.10 -9.91
N VAL A 135 3.43 -0.17 -9.09
CA VAL A 135 4.74 -0.66 -9.49
C VAL A 135 4.98 -1.97 -8.76
N VAL A 136 5.50 -2.97 -9.47
CA VAL A 136 6.04 -4.21 -8.87
C VAL A 136 7.52 -4.27 -9.16
N VAL A 137 8.32 -4.34 -8.09
CA VAL A 137 9.77 -4.51 -8.14
C VAL A 137 10.12 -5.92 -7.68
N GLU A 138 10.82 -6.68 -8.52
CA GLU A 138 11.30 -8.03 -8.20
C GLU A 138 12.77 -7.97 -7.80
N ALA A 139 13.06 -8.42 -6.58
CA ALA A 139 14.42 -8.62 -6.08
C ALA A 139 15.06 -9.89 -6.68
N PRO A 140 16.41 -10.02 -6.63
CA PRO A 140 17.11 -11.18 -7.17
C PRO A 140 16.71 -12.53 -6.58
N ASP A 141 16.14 -12.56 -5.38
CA ASP A 141 15.66 -13.76 -4.69
C ASP A 141 14.21 -14.14 -5.06
N GLY A 142 13.59 -13.41 -6.00
CA GLY A 142 12.20 -13.59 -6.44
C GLY A 142 11.16 -12.85 -5.59
N THR A 143 11.58 -12.15 -4.52
CA THR A 143 10.65 -11.33 -3.73
C THR A 143 10.11 -10.19 -4.57
N CYS A 144 8.79 -10.07 -4.64
CA CYS A 144 8.13 -8.99 -5.36
C CYS A 144 7.56 -7.97 -4.38
N ALA A 145 8.07 -6.75 -4.41
CA ALA A 145 7.48 -5.61 -3.71
C ALA A 145 6.43 -4.93 -4.57
N VAL A 146 5.23 -4.73 -4.03
CA VAL A 146 4.12 -4.05 -4.69
C VAL A 146 3.87 -2.73 -4.02
N LEU A 147 3.82 -1.66 -4.81
CA LEU A 147 3.43 -0.32 -4.39
C LEU A 147 2.15 0.03 -5.15
N ALA A 148 1.03 0.21 -4.45
CA ALA A 148 -0.30 0.32 -5.04
C ALA A 148 -0.99 1.65 -4.74
N HIS A 149 -2.18 1.83 -5.32
CA HIS A 149 -2.99 3.05 -5.24
C HIS A 149 -2.27 4.33 -5.70
N LEU A 150 -1.26 4.20 -6.57
CA LEU A 150 -0.41 5.30 -7.00
C LEU A 150 -1.18 6.36 -7.81
N ARG A 151 -0.65 7.59 -7.84
CA ARG A 151 -1.26 8.71 -8.56
C ARG A 151 -1.13 8.50 -10.06
N ARG A 152 -2.21 8.75 -10.81
CA ARG A 152 -2.20 8.63 -12.27
C ARG A 152 -1.20 9.60 -12.91
N GLY A 153 -0.37 9.08 -13.80
CA GLY A 153 0.65 9.82 -14.52
C GLY A 153 1.89 10.16 -13.69
N SER A 154 2.07 9.52 -12.53
CA SER A 154 3.16 9.86 -11.60
C SER A 154 4.34 8.88 -11.64
N LEU A 155 4.22 7.74 -12.33
CA LEU A 155 5.28 6.74 -12.35
C LEU A 155 6.53 7.30 -13.01
N ARG A 156 7.68 7.10 -12.36
CA ARG A 156 9.02 7.51 -12.81
C ARG A 156 9.81 6.36 -13.41
N VAL A 157 9.19 5.19 -13.50
CA VAL A 157 9.80 3.93 -13.92
C VAL A 157 8.84 3.16 -14.83
N ARG A 158 9.40 2.25 -15.62
CA ARG A 158 8.68 1.34 -16.53
C ARG A 158 9.21 -0.09 -16.39
N PRO A 159 8.48 -1.10 -16.88
CA PRO A 159 8.96 -2.48 -16.86
C PRO A 159 10.31 -2.60 -17.56
N GLY A 160 11.24 -3.33 -16.93
CA GLY A 160 12.63 -3.50 -17.36
C GLY A 160 13.63 -2.56 -16.69
N ASP A 161 13.19 -1.46 -16.08
CA ASP A 161 14.10 -0.56 -15.37
C ASP A 161 14.64 -1.22 -14.10
N ARG A 162 15.92 -0.99 -13.78
CA ARG A 162 16.47 -1.32 -12.45
C ARG A 162 16.26 -0.16 -11.50
N VAL A 163 15.93 -0.47 -10.25
CA VAL A 163 15.77 0.52 -9.17
C VAL A 163 16.61 0.12 -7.97
N THR A 164 17.13 1.11 -7.24
CA THR A 164 17.75 0.89 -5.93
C THR A 164 16.75 1.14 -4.82
N ALA A 165 16.88 0.44 -3.69
CA ALA A 165 16.09 0.74 -2.50
C ALA A 165 16.23 2.24 -2.13
N GLY A 166 15.11 2.88 -1.77
CA GLY A 166 15.04 4.32 -1.51
C GLY A 166 14.96 5.22 -2.75
N GLN A 167 15.03 4.68 -3.98
CA GLN A 167 14.80 5.46 -5.21
C GLN A 167 13.33 5.83 -5.34
N GLN A 168 13.00 7.10 -5.63
CA GLN A 168 11.63 7.49 -5.91
C GLN A 168 11.13 6.83 -7.21
N VAL A 169 9.98 6.17 -7.15
CA VAL A 169 9.37 5.46 -8.28
C VAL A 169 8.02 6.02 -8.71
N ALA A 170 7.30 6.71 -7.81
CA ALA A 170 5.99 7.27 -8.10
C ALA A 170 5.57 8.33 -7.06
N GLU A 171 4.30 8.70 -7.09
CA GLU A 171 3.64 9.49 -6.05
C GLU A 171 2.40 8.76 -5.54
N CYS A 172 2.07 8.96 -4.26
CA CYS A 172 0.87 8.42 -3.62
C CYS A 172 -0.38 9.01 -4.26
N GLY A 173 -1.39 8.17 -4.51
CA GLY A 173 -2.60 8.53 -5.24
C GLY A 173 -3.86 8.06 -4.54
N ASN A 174 -4.92 7.88 -5.33
CA ASN A 174 -6.20 7.35 -4.86
C ASN A 174 -6.90 6.56 -5.97
N SER A 175 -6.14 5.70 -6.63
CA SER A 175 -6.63 4.83 -7.71
C SER A 175 -6.90 3.43 -7.19
N GLY A 176 -7.70 2.64 -7.89
CA GLY A 176 -8.00 1.26 -7.46
C GLY A 176 -9.15 1.18 -6.46
N ASN A 177 -9.08 0.24 -5.51
CA ASN A 177 -10.04 0.04 -4.44
C ASN A 177 -9.54 0.72 -3.16
N SER A 178 -9.47 2.05 -3.19
CA SER A 178 -9.02 2.86 -2.06
C SER A 178 -10.20 3.64 -1.45
N SER A 179 -10.21 3.80 -0.13
CA SER A 179 -11.15 4.71 0.54
C SER A 179 -10.67 6.15 0.48
N GLU A 180 -9.38 6.41 0.74
CA GLU A 180 -8.76 7.73 0.71
C GLU A 180 -7.28 7.64 0.33
N PRO A 181 -6.60 8.75 -0.05
CA PRO A 181 -5.21 8.68 -0.48
C PRO A 181 -4.29 8.06 0.58
N HIS A 182 -3.69 6.92 0.25
CA HIS A 182 -2.78 6.15 1.09
C HIS A 182 -1.82 5.35 0.21
N LEU A 183 -0.71 4.91 0.79
CA LEU A 183 0.19 3.97 0.14
C LEU A 183 -0.07 2.56 0.67
N HIS A 184 -0.43 1.65 -0.21
CA HIS A 184 -0.45 0.21 0.09
C HIS A 184 0.87 -0.43 -0.34
N VAL A 185 1.48 -1.19 0.56
CA VAL A 185 2.75 -1.89 0.34
C VAL A 185 2.63 -3.33 0.78
N GLN A 186 3.10 -4.26 -0.07
CA GLN A 186 3.16 -5.68 0.27
C GLN A 186 4.36 -6.34 -0.40
N LEU A 187 4.83 -7.45 0.20
CA LEU A 187 5.75 -8.38 -0.44
C LEU A 187 5.00 -9.64 -0.85
N THR A 188 5.33 -10.17 -2.02
CA THR A 188 4.77 -11.42 -2.55
C THR A 188 5.85 -12.34 -3.11
N ASP A 189 5.52 -13.61 -3.30
CA ASP A 189 6.35 -14.62 -3.98
C ASP A 189 6.27 -14.55 -5.52
N SER A 190 5.41 -13.68 -6.06
CA SER A 190 5.20 -13.55 -7.49
C SER A 190 4.69 -12.18 -7.88
N ALA A 191 5.16 -11.68 -9.03
CA ALA A 191 4.65 -10.44 -9.62
C ALA A 191 3.21 -10.56 -10.12
N ARG A 192 2.68 -11.78 -10.31
CA ARG A 192 1.27 -12.00 -10.63
C ARG A 192 0.47 -12.15 -9.33
N LEU A 193 -0.10 -11.04 -8.88
CA LEU A 193 -0.80 -10.99 -7.59
C LEU A 193 -1.97 -11.98 -7.47
N ALA A 194 -2.68 -12.24 -8.57
CA ALA A 194 -3.71 -13.27 -8.59
C ALA A 194 -3.09 -14.65 -8.35
N GLY A 195 -3.25 -15.16 -7.12
CA GLY A 195 -2.73 -16.44 -6.66
C GLY A 195 -1.34 -16.39 -6.00
N SER A 196 -0.75 -15.21 -5.81
CA SER A 196 0.53 -15.06 -5.09
C SER A 196 0.34 -15.20 -3.58
N CYS A 197 1.37 -15.70 -2.89
CA CYS A 197 1.44 -15.70 -1.43
C CYS A 197 2.04 -14.40 -0.92
N GLY A 198 1.40 -13.79 0.09
CA GLY A 198 1.99 -12.65 0.81
C GLY A 198 3.16 -13.10 1.67
N ARG A 199 4.28 -12.38 1.61
CA ARG A 199 5.48 -12.65 2.42
C ARG A 199 5.58 -11.65 3.57
N PRO A 200 6.08 -12.04 4.76
CA PRO A 200 6.26 -11.11 5.86
C PRO A 200 7.26 -10.00 5.50
N ILE A 201 6.94 -8.78 5.90
CA ILE A 201 7.69 -7.56 5.64
C ILE A 201 7.99 -6.88 6.97
N THR A 202 9.18 -6.30 7.09
CA THR A 202 9.55 -5.33 8.13
C THR A 202 10.15 -4.11 7.45
N VAL A 203 9.96 -2.92 8.02
CA VAL A 203 10.57 -1.68 7.52
C VAL A 203 11.74 -1.32 8.41
N ARG A 204 12.87 -0.95 7.79
CA ARG A 204 14.04 -0.48 8.51
C ARG A 204 13.69 0.73 9.37
N GLY A 205 13.93 0.63 10.68
CA GLY A 205 13.53 1.65 11.66
C GLY A 205 12.02 1.96 11.68
N GLY A 206 11.19 1.03 11.22
CA GLY A 206 9.75 1.23 11.06
C GLY A 206 8.94 1.09 12.34
N ALA A 207 9.46 0.38 13.34
CA ALA A 207 8.76 0.20 14.61
C ALA A 207 8.72 1.52 15.42
N PRO A 208 7.73 1.70 16.33
CA PRO A 208 7.62 2.90 17.15
C PRO A 208 8.83 3.18 18.05
N ASP A 209 9.59 2.14 18.41
CA ASP A 209 10.81 2.22 19.20
C ASP A 209 12.07 2.49 18.35
N GLY A 210 11.92 2.66 17.04
CA GLY A 210 13.01 2.89 16.09
C GLY A 210 13.75 1.64 15.64
N SER A 211 13.33 0.44 16.07
CA SER A 211 13.88 -0.83 15.58
C SER A 211 13.34 -1.21 14.19
N ASP A 212 14.00 -2.18 13.54
CA ASP A 212 13.48 -2.77 12.30
C ASP A 212 12.18 -3.52 12.58
N GLY A 213 11.08 -3.06 11.98
CA GLY A 213 9.75 -3.57 12.30
C GLY A 213 8.66 -2.80 11.57
N LEU A 214 7.43 -2.93 12.05
CA LEU A 214 6.29 -2.21 11.52
C LEU A 214 5.51 -1.58 12.67
N PRO A 215 4.88 -0.42 12.44
CA PRO A 215 3.93 0.15 13.39
C PRO A 215 2.66 -0.71 13.39
N GLY A 216 1.98 -0.80 14.54
CA GLY A 216 0.61 -1.29 14.62
C GLY A 216 -0.41 -0.35 13.97
N ASP A 217 -1.63 -0.83 13.80
CA ASP A 217 -2.78 -0.01 13.42
C ASP A 217 -2.84 1.22 14.34
N ASP A 218 -3.05 2.38 13.74
CA ASP A 218 -3.04 3.69 14.39
C ASP A 218 -1.70 4.15 15.00
N GLU A 219 -0.58 3.47 14.74
CA GLU A 219 0.76 3.92 15.15
C GLU A 219 1.52 4.61 14.01
N LEU A 220 2.42 5.54 14.37
CA LEU A 220 3.31 6.19 13.41
C LEU A 220 4.47 5.27 13.03
N LEU A 221 4.78 5.24 11.74
CA LEU A 221 5.98 4.64 11.18
C LEU A 221 7.21 5.40 11.70
N GLY A 222 8.16 4.69 12.33
CA GLY A 222 9.31 5.25 13.06
C GLY A 222 10.37 6.00 12.26
N THR A 223 10.10 6.38 11.00
CA THR A 223 11.12 6.80 10.02
C THR A 223 11.74 8.19 10.24
N ASP A 224 11.30 8.91 11.27
CA ASP A 224 11.73 10.27 11.59
C ASP A 224 12.55 10.38 12.90
N ALA A 225 12.92 9.26 13.54
CA ALA A 225 13.84 9.32 14.69
C ALA A 225 15.24 9.79 14.24
N PRO A 226 15.80 10.88 14.81
CA PRO A 226 17.15 11.31 14.50
C PRO A 226 18.14 10.19 14.85
N ARG A 227 18.97 9.81 13.89
CA ARG A 227 20.04 8.82 14.08
C ARG A 227 21.02 9.39 15.11
N VAL A 228 21.12 8.78 16.28
CA VAL A 228 22.32 8.95 17.11
C VAL A 228 23.42 8.19 16.36
N MET A 229 24.36 8.94 15.80
CA MET A 229 25.63 8.40 15.28
C MET A 229 26.48 7.86 16.41
#